data_AF-A0A0R3T2P6-F1
#
_entry.id   AF-A0A0R3T2P6-F1
#
_cell.length_a   1.000
_cell.length_b   1.000
_cell.length_c   1.000
_cell.angle_alpha   90.00
_cell.angle_beta   90.00
_cell.angle_gamma   90.00
#
_symmetry.space_group_name_H-M   'P 1'
#
loop_
_entity.id
_entity.type
_entity.pdbx_description
1 polymer ?
#
loop_
_entity_poly.entity_id
_entity_poly.type
_entity_poly.pdbx_seq_one_letter_code
_entity_poly.pdbx_strand_id
1 'polypeptide(L)'
;MFLISCAVERLSDLRERVTYTGKTLLERSRKWRSFSTKPPSNCDVVITFERDTREEQVAWLSDRIQARIPELLFTRTFHRGTQRIALYLTCSYKDFLKGAQEVRLRKRLIADLGGDLQEFCIEDCENFEGVFDQENFFTSCERQTIVRYYLMSLRAMAGDVWDDHIQFSHGQAISKRNIASITAQFS
;
A
#
# COMPACT_ATOMS: atom_id res chain seq x y z
N MET A 1 -46.42 17.50 45.44
CA MET A 1 -46.05 18.19 44.19
C MET A 1 -44.52 18.25 43.94
N PHE A 2 -43.67 18.29 44.98
CA PHE A 2 -42.20 18.39 44.83
C PHE A 2 -41.45 17.12 44.38
N LEU A 3 -41.92 15.90 44.73
CA LEU A 3 -41.20 14.66 44.39
C LEU A 3 -41.27 14.28 42.90
N ILE A 4 -42.34 14.69 42.21
CA ILE A 4 -42.53 14.40 40.77
C ILE A 4 -41.59 15.27 39.92
N SER A 5 -41.38 16.54 40.32
CA SER A 5 -40.46 17.45 39.61
C SER A 5 -39.02 16.93 39.61
N CYS A 6 -38.54 16.46 40.77
CA CYS A 6 -37.18 15.94 40.91
C CYS A 6 -36.96 14.65 40.10
N ALA A 7 -37.98 13.79 40.01
CA ALA A 7 -37.89 12.57 39.20
C ALA A 7 -37.86 12.88 37.69
N VAL A 8 -38.63 13.88 37.24
CA VAL A 8 -38.64 14.33 35.84
C VAL A 8 -37.30 14.94 35.45
N GLU A 9 -36.71 15.79 36.30
CA GLU A 9 -35.38 16.39 36.06
C GLU A 9 -34.28 15.33 35.95
N ARG A 10 -34.29 14.33 36.84
CA ARG A 10 -33.34 13.21 36.79
C ARG A 10 -33.52 12.35 35.53
N LEU A 11 -34.74 12.15 35.06
CA LEU A 11 -34.99 11.40 33.83
C LEU A 11 -34.48 12.17 32.60
N SER A 12 -34.64 13.50 32.57
CA SER A 12 -34.10 14.33 31.48
C SER A 12 -32.58 14.34 31.44
N ASP A 13 -31.90 14.45 32.60
CA ASP A 13 -30.44 14.41 32.69
C ASP A 13 -29.90 13.03 32.27
N LEU A 14 -30.58 11.95 32.68
CA LEU A 14 -30.21 10.60 32.24
C LEU A 14 -30.38 10.44 30.71
N ARG A 15 -31.47 10.96 30.13
CA ARG A 15 -31.70 10.96 28.68
C ARG A 15 -30.63 11.76 27.93
N GLU A 16 -30.23 12.91 28.45
CA GLU A 16 -29.21 13.76 27.86
C GLU A 16 -27.82 13.09 27.90
N ARG A 17 -27.46 12.46 29.02
CA ARG A 17 -26.22 11.68 29.15
C ARG A 17 -26.17 10.44 28.26
N VAL A 18 -27.27 9.70 28.14
CA VAL A 18 -27.37 8.52 27.25
C VAL A 18 -27.25 8.96 25.78
N THR A 19 -27.91 10.05 25.39
CA THR A 19 -27.83 10.58 24.02
C THR A 19 -26.45 11.15 23.69
N TYR A 20 -25.80 11.86 24.61
CA TYR A 20 -24.44 12.38 24.44
C TYR A 20 -23.40 11.25 24.30
N THR A 21 -23.49 10.23 25.16
CA THR A 21 -22.61 9.06 25.11
C THR A 21 -22.81 8.27 23.82
N GLY A 22 -24.07 8.09 23.39
CA GLY A 22 -24.41 7.43 22.13
C GLY A 22 -23.87 8.19 20.90
N LYS A 23 -24.03 9.52 20.86
CA LYS A 23 -23.47 10.36 19.78
C LYS A 23 -21.94 10.25 19.72
N THR A 24 -21.27 10.32 20.87
CA THR A 24 -19.80 10.23 20.95
C THR A 24 -19.28 8.87 20.48
N LEU A 25 -19.96 7.78 20.84
CA LEU A 25 -19.62 6.42 20.39
C LEU A 25 -19.86 6.25 18.88
N LEU A 26 -20.97 6.77 18.36
CA LEU A 26 -21.28 6.76 16.93
C LEU A 26 -20.26 7.57 16.12
N GLU A 27 -19.85 8.75 16.61
CA GLU A 27 -18.82 9.57 15.99
C GLU A 27 -17.45 8.90 15.99
N ARG A 28 -17.06 8.27 17.12
CA ARG A 28 -15.85 7.44 17.19
C ARG A 28 -15.93 6.29 16.18
N SER A 29 -17.05 5.58 16.09
CA SER A 29 -17.25 4.49 15.13
C SER A 29 -17.20 4.95 13.66
N ARG A 30 -17.70 6.17 13.36
CA ARG A 30 -17.65 6.77 12.02
C ARG A 30 -16.24 7.18 11.66
N LYS A 31 -15.49 7.76 12.60
CA LYS A 31 -14.06 8.06 12.44
C LYS A 31 -13.25 6.79 12.21
N TRP A 32 -13.47 5.73 12.99
CA TRP A 32 -12.83 4.42 12.79
C TRP A 32 -13.16 3.79 11.43
N ARG A 33 -14.42 3.84 10.99
CA ARG A 33 -14.80 3.41 9.63
C ARG A 33 -14.18 4.28 8.53
N SER A 34 -13.97 5.57 8.76
CA SER A 34 -13.28 6.46 7.81
C SER A 34 -11.77 6.22 7.71
N PHE A 35 -11.16 5.59 8.73
CA PHE A 35 -9.78 5.08 8.64
C PHE A 35 -9.71 3.74 7.89
N SER A 36 -10.81 2.98 7.88
CA SER A 36 -10.93 1.75 7.09
C SER A 36 -11.53 2.07 5.71
N THR A 37 -10.80 2.85 4.92
CA THR A 37 -11.00 2.78 3.47
C THR A 37 -10.36 1.46 3.09
N LYS A 38 -11.15 0.42 2.78
CA LYS A 38 -10.59 -0.84 2.30
C LYS A 38 -9.63 -0.49 1.15
N PRO A 39 -8.34 -0.85 1.25
CA PRO A 39 -7.46 -0.77 0.10
C PRO A 39 -8.13 -1.49 -1.08
N PRO A 40 -7.83 -1.12 -2.34
CA PRO A 40 -8.11 -1.98 -3.48
C PRO A 40 -7.73 -3.41 -3.11
N SER A 41 -8.61 -4.37 -3.39
CA SER A 41 -8.48 -5.76 -2.92
C SER A 41 -7.25 -6.50 -3.47
N ASN A 42 -6.41 -5.83 -4.24
CA ASN A 42 -5.27 -6.38 -4.98
C ASN A 42 -4.02 -5.46 -4.94
N CYS A 43 -3.76 -4.75 -3.84
CA CYS A 43 -2.52 -3.98 -3.67
C CYS A 43 -1.54 -4.66 -2.69
N ASP A 44 -0.24 -4.42 -2.90
CA ASP A 44 0.82 -4.88 -1.99
C ASP A 44 1.52 -3.72 -1.29
N VAL A 45 1.79 -2.64 -2.03
CA VAL A 45 2.50 -1.45 -1.52
C VAL A 45 1.71 -0.20 -1.88
N VAL A 46 1.58 0.74 -0.95
CA VAL A 46 0.90 2.01 -1.21
C VAL A 46 1.88 3.16 -1.11
N ILE A 47 2.09 3.91 -2.19
CA ILE A 47 2.75 5.22 -2.15
C ILE A 47 1.70 6.26 -1.78
N THR A 48 1.82 6.88 -0.61
CA THR A 48 0.99 8.01 -0.22
C THR A 48 1.78 9.29 -0.42
N PHE A 49 1.22 10.27 -1.14
CA PHE A 49 1.79 11.60 -1.31
C PHE A 49 1.44 12.54 -0.14
N GLU A 50 2.21 13.61 0.01
CA GLU A 50 1.88 14.72 0.92
C GLU A 50 0.64 15.49 0.42
N ARG A 51 0.04 16.28 1.31
CA ARG A 51 -1.24 16.95 1.03
C ARG A 51 -1.12 18.02 -0.07
N ASP A 52 0.05 18.65 -0.14
CA ASP A 52 0.40 19.75 -1.04
C ASP A 52 1.12 19.29 -2.32
N THR A 53 1.32 17.98 -2.48
CA THR A 53 1.89 17.42 -3.72
C THR A 53 0.97 17.74 -4.89
N ARG A 54 1.51 18.40 -5.92
CA ARG A 54 0.74 18.82 -7.09
C ARG A 54 0.41 17.63 -7.99
N GLU A 55 -0.68 17.75 -8.74
CA GLU A 55 -1.11 16.68 -9.65
C GLU A 55 -0.07 16.38 -10.74
N GLU A 56 0.65 17.41 -11.21
CA GLU A 56 1.78 17.30 -12.14
C GLU A 56 2.94 16.46 -11.58
N GLN A 57 3.23 16.56 -10.29
CA GLN A 57 4.28 15.77 -9.63
C GLN A 57 3.88 14.30 -9.49
N VAL A 58 2.60 14.05 -9.16
CA VAL A 58 2.06 12.69 -9.12
C VAL A 58 2.08 12.05 -10.51
N ALA A 59 1.66 12.80 -11.54
CA ALA A 59 1.72 12.35 -12.93
C ALA A 59 3.16 12.04 -13.35
N TRP A 60 4.11 12.93 -13.04
CA TRP A 60 5.52 12.72 -13.33
C TRP A 60 6.04 11.39 -12.77
N LEU A 61 5.76 11.07 -11.49
CA LEU A 61 6.20 9.81 -10.91
C LEU A 61 5.51 8.62 -11.57
N SER A 62 4.21 8.74 -11.81
CA SER A 62 3.39 7.70 -12.44
C SER A 62 3.93 7.35 -13.83
N ASP A 63 4.26 8.36 -14.63
CA ASP A 63 4.83 8.21 -15.97
C ASP A 63 6.21 7.55 -15.94
N ARG A 64 7.05 7.90 -14.95
CA ARG A 64 8.37 7.28 -14.80
C ARG A 64 8.29 5.83 -14.33
N ILE A 65 7.38 5.50 -13.41
CA ILE A 65 7.13 4.11 -13.02
C ILE A 65 6.69 3.32 -14.24
N GLN A 66 5.68 3.81 -14.99
CA GLN A 66 5.15 3.09 -16.15
C GLN A 66 6.18 2.94 -17.29
N ALA A 67 7.01 3.96 -17.54
CA ALA A 67 7.97 3.93 -18.63
C ALA A 67 9.23 3.10 -18.32
N ARG A 68 9.60 2.96 -17.04
CA ARG A 68 10.91 2.40 -16.64
C ARG A 68 10.80 1.11 -15.84
N ILE A 69 9.65 0.82 -15.26
CA ILE A 69 9.39 -0.39 -14.49
C ILE A 69 8.04 -0.97 -14.94
N PRO A 70 8.00 -1.56 -16.16
CA PRO A 70 6.75 -2.09 -16.72
C PRO A 70 6.14 -3.24 -15.89
N GLU A 71 6.93 -3.87 -15.00
CA GLU A 71 6.48 -4.89 -14.05
C GLU A 71 5.55 -4.35 -12.96
N LEU A 72 5.62 -3.05 -12.67
CA LEU A 72 4.79 -2.41 -11.65
C LEU A 72 3.48 -1.91 -12.24
N LEU A 73 2.39 -2.48 -11.76
CA LEU A 73 1.05 -2.00 -12.01
C LEU A 73 0.63 -1.10 -10.86
N PHE A 74 -0.09 -0.01 -11.16
CA PHE A 74 -0.63 0.84 -10.11
C PHE A 74 -2.03 1.36 -10.40
N THR A 75 -2.78 1.60 -9.33
CA THR A 75 -4.04 2.34 -9.35
C THR A 75 -3.89 3.65 -8.58
N ARG A 76 -4.21 4.78 -9.22
CA ARG A 76 -4.26 6.09 -8.58
C ARG A 76 -5.57 6.25 -7.81
N THR A 77 -5.52 6.76 -6.58
CA THR A 77 -6.72 7.00 -5.77
C THR A 77 -6.57 8.27 -4.94
N PHE A 78 -7.67 8.99 -4.72
CA PHE A 78 -7.72 10.16 -3.85
C PHE A 78 -8.40 9.83 -2.52
N HIS A 79 -7.66 9.97 -1.43
CA HIS A 79 -8.14 9.72 -0.07
C HIS A 79 -8.83 10.98 0.45
N ARG A 80 -10.17 11.02 0.33
CA ARG A 80 -10.98 12.19 0.76
C ARG A 80 -10.80 12.55 2.24
N GLY A 81 -10.56 11.57 3.11
CA GLY A 81 -10.39 11.82 4.55
C GLY A 81 -9.10 12.57 4.88
N THR A 82 -7.99 12.21 4.25
CA THR A 82 -6.68 12.83 4.48
C THR A 82 -6.36 13.97 3.51
N GLN A 83 -7.15 14.09 2.44
CA GLN A 83 -6.91 14.96 1.28
C GLN A 83 -5.53 14.68 0.68
N ARG A 84 -5.26 13.40 0.39
CA ARG A 84 -3.99 12.94 -0.19
C ARG A 84 -4.25 12.06 -1.40
N ILE A 85 -3.34 12.12 -2.35
CA ILE A 85 -3.30 11.18 -3.46
C ILE A 85 -2.45 9.98 -3.03
N ALA A 86 -2.80 8.79 -3.52
CA ALA A 86 -2.02 7.58 -3.33
C ALA A 86 -1.94 6.75 -4.62
N LEU A 87 -0.83 6.02 -4.79
CA LEU A 87 -0.67 4.97 -5.79
C LEU A 87 -0.65 3.62 -5.09
N TYR A 88 -1.58 2.74 -5.45
CA TYR A 88 -1.64 1.38 -4.98
C TYR A 88 -0.92 0.48 -5.99
N LEU A 89 0.22 -0.07 -5.58
CA LEU A 89 1.14 -0.83 -6.42
C LEU A 89 0.93 -2.34 -6.23
N THR A 90 1.13 -3.07 -7.33
CA THR A 90 1.12 -4.53 -7.40
C THR A 90 1.89 -4.99 -8.65
N CYS A 91 2.03 -6.29 -8.82
CA CYS A 91 2.61 -6.92 -10.01
C CYS A 91 1.66 -8.00 -10.56
N SER A 92 1.85 -8.38 -11.82
CA SER A 92 1.23 -9.60 -12.34
C SER A 92 1.87 -10.84 -11.69
N TYR A 93 1.19 -11.99 -11.69
CA TYR A 93 1.79 -13.24 -11.18
C TYR A 93 3.12 -13.59 -11.89
N LYS A 94 3.16 -13.38 -13.21
CA LYS A 94 4.37 -13.57 -14.02
C LYS A 94 5.53 -12.69 -13.54
N ASP A 95 5.25 -11.43 -13.23
CA ASP A 95 6.28 -10.49 -12.78
C ASP A 95 6.65 -10.74 -11.31
N PHE A 96 5.76 -11.31 -10.49
CA PHE A 96 6.14 -11.84 -9.19
C PHE A 96 7.14 -12.99 -9.31
N LEU A 97 6.98 -13.93 -10.24
CA LEU A 97 7.94 -15.01 -10.46
C LEU A 97 9.32 -14.48 -10.87
N LYS A 98 9.37 -13.51 -11.79
CA LYS A 98 10.63 -12.84 -12.16
C LYS A 98 11.26 -12.16 -10.95
N GLY A 99 10.49 -11.38 -10.22
CA GLY A 99 10.97 -10.65 -9.05
C GLY A 99 11.43 -11.58 -7.94
N ALA A 100 10.81 -12.75 -7.77
CA ALA A 100 11.20 -13.76 -6.80
C ALA A 100 12.62 -14.29 -7.06
N GLN A 101 12.97 -14.49 -8.34
CA GLN A 101 14.33 -14.84 -8.74
C GLN A 101 15.32 -13.71 -8.45
N GLU A 102 14.96 -12.47 -8.81
CA GLU A 102 15.81 -11.29 -8.59
C GLU A 102 16.14 -11.06 -7.10
N VAL A 103 15.16 -11.28 -6.22
CA VAL A 103 15.34 -11.17 -4.76
C VAL A 103 15.86 -12.46 -4.11
N ARG A 104 16.16 -13.50 -4.91
CA ARG A 104 16.63 -14.83 -4.47
C ARG A 104 15.74 -15.44 -3.38
N LEU A 105 14.43 -15.35 -3.59
CA LEU A 105 13.45 -15.86 -2.64
C LEU A 105 13.61 -17.37 -2.48
N ARG A 106 13.50 -17.89 -1.26
CA ARG A 106 13.56 -19.34 -1.02
C ARG A 106 12.17 -19.95 -0.98
N LYS A 107 11.94 -20.96 -1.81
CA LYS A 107 10.69 -21.72 -1.93
C LYS A 107 10.94 -23.20 -1.73
N ARG A 108 9.90 -23.92 -1.31
CA ARG A 108 9.99 -25.36 -1.08
C ARG A 108 9.88 -26.10 -2.40
N LEU A 109 10.74 -27.08 -2.62
CA LEU A 109 10.60 -28.01 -3.75
C LEU A 109 9.41 -28.95 -3.55
N ILE A 110 8.93 -29.56 -4.62
CA ILE A 110 7.97 -30.67 -4.53
C ILE A 110 8.57 -31.86 -3.77
N ALA A 111 7.70 -32.69 -3.17
CA ALA A 111 8.13 -33.83 -2.37
C ALA A 111 9.01 -34.83 -3.13
N ASP A 112 8.76 -35.03 -4.43
CA ASP A 112 9.54 -35.91 -5.31
C ASP A 112 11.00 -35.47 -5.47
N LEU A 113 11.29 -34.19 -5.19
CA LEU A 113 12.62 -33.59 -5.19
C LEU A 113 13.16 -33.34 -3.76
N GLY A 114 12.62 -34.05 -2.76
CA GLY A 114 13.07 -34.01 -1.37
C GLY A 114 12.39 -32.95 -0.50
N GLY A 115 11.67 -32.00 -1.09
CA GLY A 115 10.89 -31.01 -0.33
C GLY A 115 11.73 -29.97 0.42
N ASP A 116 12.98 -29.75 0.03
CA ASP A 116 13.88 -28.78 0.66
C ASP A 116 13.58 -27.33 0.26
N LEU A 117 14.09 -26.36 1.04
CA LEU A 117 14.04 -24.94 0.68
C LEU A 117 15.20 -24.58 -0.24
N GLN A 118 14.90 -24.12 -1.45
CA GLN A 118 15.88 -23.71 -2.45
C GLN A 118 15.59 -22.29 -2.97
N GLU A 119 16.62 -21.59 -3.45
CA GLU A 119 16.43 -20.31 -4.15
C GLU A 119 15.58 -20.53 -5.41
N PHE A 120 14.56 -19.69 -5.55
CA PHE A 120 13.59 -19.76 -6.63
C PHE A 120 14.28 -19.47 -7.97
N CYS A 121 14.02 -20.35 -8.93
CA CYS A 121 14.53 -20.29 -10.29
C CYS A 121 13.32 -20.31 -11.23
N ILE A 122 13.21 -19.33 -12.12
CA ILE A 122 12.06 -19.22 -13.02
C ILE A 122 12.10 -20.28 -14.12
N GLU A 123 13.30 -20.68 -14.56
CA GLU A 123 13.49 -21.70 -15.60
C GLU A 123 12.98 -23.07 -15.17
N ASP A 124 13.09 -23.39 -13.88
CA ASP A 124 12.69 -24.68 -13.29
C ASP A 124 11.50 -24.51 -12.32
N CYS A 125 10.61 -23.56 -12.60
CA CYS A 125 9.60 -23.14 -11.63
C CYS A 125 8.60 -24.25 -11.25
N GLU A 126 8.33 -25.22 -12.15
CA GLU A 126 7.48 -26.39 -11.88
C GLU A 126 7.96 -27.27 -10.72
N ASN A 127 9.25 -27.18 -10.36
CA ASN A 127 9.83 -27.97 -9.28
C ASN A 127 9.47 -27.44 -7.89
N PHE A 128 8.83 -26.27 -7.81
CA PHE A 128 8.44 -25.65 -6.54
C PHE A 128 6.99 -25.94 -6.18
N GLU A 129 6.77 -26.27 -4.91
CA GLU A 129 5.45 -26.60 -4.38
C GLU A 129 4.49 -25.43 -4.55
N GLY A 130 3.30 -25.71 -5.10
CA GLY A 130 2.22 -24.73 -5.22
C GLY A 130 2.43 -23.65 -6.29
N VAL A 131 3.42 -23.76 -7.18
CA VAL A 131 3.71 -22.73 -8.20
C VAL A 131 2.54 -22.45 -9.16
N PHE A 132 1.62 -23.40 -9.34
CA PHE A 132 0.41 -23.21 -10.16
C PHE A 132 -0.75 -22.57 -9.40
N ASP A 133 -0.68 -22.50 -8.06
CA ASP A 133 -1.63 -21.80 -7.21
C ASP A 133 -1.21 -20.33 -7.08
N GLN A 134 -1.65 -19.50 -8.02
CA GLN A 134 -1.27 -18.09 -8.08
C GLN A 134 -1.72 -17.27 -6.86
N GLU A 135 -2.77 -17.72 -6.17
CA GLU A 135 -3.33 -17.01 -5.02
C GLU A 135 -2.49 -17.23 -3.76
N ASN A 136 -1.93 -18.43 -3.59
CA ASN A 136 -1.26 -18.84 -2.35
C ASN A 136 0.25 -19.06 -2.50
N PHE A 137 0.80 -19.13 -3.72
CA PHE A 137 2.22 -19.38 -3.91
C PHE A 137 3.11 -18.32 -3.23
N PHE A 138 2.72 -17.04 -3.32
CA PHE A 138 3.40 -15.94 -2.65
C PHE A 138 2.62 -15.46 -1.43
N THR A 139 3.30 -15.42 -0.29
CA THR A 139 2.80 -14.72 0.91
C THR A 139 2.78 -13.21 0.67
N SER A 140 1.96 -12.47 1.43
CA SER A 140 1.92 -11.00 1.35
C SER A 140 3.29 -10.36 1.59
N CYS A 141 4.10 -10.91 2.50
CA CYS A 141 5.44 -10.42 2.78
C CYS A 141 6.37 -10.54 1.57
N GLU A 142 6.31 -11.67 0.86
CA GLU A 142 7.10 -11.90 -0.35
C GLU A 142 6.66 -10.98 -1.48
N ARG A 143 5.34 -10.83 -1.69
CA ARG A 143 4.79 -9.90 -2.68
C ARG A 143 5.24 -8.46 -2.42
N GLN A 144 5.17 -8.01 -1.16
CA GLN A 144 5.64 -6.69 -0.74
C GLN A 144 7.15 -6.51 -0.95
N THR A 145 7.94 -7.56 -0.70
CA THR A 145 9.39 -7.55 -0.93
C THR A 145 9.71 -7.37 -2.41
N ILE A 146 9.00 -8.09 -3.28
CA ILE A 146 9.19 -8.01 -4.74
C ILE A 146 8.74 -6.65 -5.28
N VAL A 147 7.55 -6.17 -4.93
CA VAL A 147 7.06 -4.85 -5.37
C VAL A 147 8.00 -3.73 -4.88
N ARG A 148 8.53 -3.85 -3.67
CA ARG A 148 9.53 -2.92 -3.14
C ARG A 148 10.84 -2.99 -3.93
N TYR A 149 11.33 -4.18 -4.28
CA TYR A 149 12.52 -4.34 -5.11
C TYR A 149 12.37 -3.58 -6.42
N TYR A 150 11.27 -3.79 -7.14
CA TYR A 150 10.97 -3.07 -8.37
C TYR A 150 10.88 -1.56 -8.14
N LEU A 151 10.14 -1.10 -7.13
CA LEU A 151 10.03 0.33 -6.87
C LEU A 151 11.40 0.96 -6.55
N MET A 152 12.23 0.25 -5.79
CA MET A 152 13.58 0.69 -5.43
C MET A 152 14.58 0.56 -6.59
N SER A 153 14.23 -0.08 -7.70
CA SER A 153 15.04 -0.11 -8.92
C SER A 153 14.85 1.14 -9.77
N LEU A 154 13.86 2.01 -9.47
CA LEU A 154 13.64 3.25 -10.20
C LEU A 154 14.88 4.15 -10.11
N ARG A 155 15.43 4.49 -11.28
CA ARG A 155 16.57 5.41 -11.42
C ARG A 155 16.16 6.65 -12.19
N ALA A 156 16.73 7.77 -11.79
CA ALA A 156 16.63 9.02 -12.52
C ALA A 156 17.49 8.97 -13.79
N MET A 157 17.00 9.58 -14.86
CA MET A 157 17.70 9.79 -16.12
C MET A 157 18.08 11.27 -16.25
N ALA A 158 18.92 11.59 -17.24
CA ALA A 158 19.29 12.97 -17.52
C ALA A 158 18.05 13.83 -17.83
N GLY A 159 17.93 14.99 -17.18
CA GLY A 159 16.79 15.88 -17.32
C GLY A 159 15.59 15.55 -16.43
N ASP A 160 15.68 14.55 -15.54
CA ASP A 160 14.66 14.31 -14.53
C ASP A 160 14.68 15.41 -13.46
N VAL A 161 13.54 16.06 -13.30
CA VAL A 161 13.30 17.15 -12.36
C VAL A 161 11.96 16.87 -11.67
N TRP A 162 11.96 16.87 -10.33
CA TRP A 162 10.73 16.68 -9.54
C TRP A 162 9.97 17.99 -9.34
N ASP A 163 10.73 19.05 -9.09
CA ASP A 163 10.28 20.44 -9.02
C ASP A 163 11.48 21.36 -9.29
N ASP A 164 11.26 22.69 -9.27
CA ASP A 164 12.31 23.68 -9.52
C ASP A 164 13.52 23.58 -8.57
N HIS A 165 13.40 22.85 -7.44
CA HIS A 165 14.41 22.72 -6.41
C HIS A 165 15.09 21.35 -6.37
N ILE A 166 14.46 20.31 -6.92
CA ILE A 166 14.95 18.93 -6.88
C ILE A 166 15.27 18.46 -8.30
N GLN A 167 16.56 18.51 -8.61
CA GLN A 167 17.15 17.94 -9.83
C GLN A 167 17.88 16.64 -9.49
N PHE A 168 17.71 15.63 -10.33
CA PHE A 168 18.38 14.34 -10.13
C PHE A 168 19.62 14.21 -11.00
N SER A 169 20.67 13.61 -10.43
CA SER A 169 21.78 13.11 -11.21
C SER A 169 21.39 11.84 -11.96
N HIS A 170 21.97 11.61 -13.14
CA HIS A 170 21.77 10.38 -13.88
C HIS A 170 22.15 9.15 -13.02
N GLY A 171 21.24 8.18 -12.93
CA GLY A 171 21.42 6.98 -12.10
C GLY A 171 21.09 7.17 -10.62
N GLN A 172 20.67 8.36 -10.17
CA GLN A 172 20.26 8.56 -8.78
C GLN A 172 18.96 7.80 -8.48
N ALA A 173 18.86 7.18 -7.31
CA ALA A 173 17.63 6.52 -6.89
C ALA A 173 16.52 7.55 -6.63
N ILE A 174 15.35 7.33 -7.22
CA ILE A 174 14.14 8.10 -6.94
C ILE A 174 13.48 7.48 -5.70
N SER A 175 13.68 8.10 -4.53
CA SER A 175 13.25 7.55 -3.24
C SER A 175 12.62 8.62 -2.35
N LYS A 176 11.93 8.18 -1.29
CA LYS A 176 11.35 9.06 -0.25
C LYS A 176 12.33 10.13 0.28
N ARG A 177 13.62 9.81 0.39
CA ARG A 177 14.61 10.79 0.89
C ARG A 177 14.74 12.00 -0.03
N ASN A 178 14.58 11.79 -1.34
CA ASN A 178 14.73 12.82 -2.35
C ASN A 178 13.36 13.39 -2.76
N ILE A 179 12.28 12.64 -2.54
CA ILE A 179 10.90 13.05 -2.74
C ILE A 179 10.21 12.96 -1.38
N ALA A 180 10.25 14.06 -0.61
CA ALA A 180 9.76 14.16 0.77
C ALA A 180 8.30 13.69 0.93
N SER A 181 7.55 13.65 -0.17
CA SER A 181 6.13 13.37 -0.19
C SER A 181 5.72 11.90 -0.08
N ILE A 182 6.63 10.92 -0.23
CA ILE A 182 6.23 9.51 -0.36
C ILE A 182 6.24 8.77 0.98
N THR A 183 5.13 8.18 1.40
CA THR A 183 5.13 7.13 2.46
C THR A 183 4.63 5.82 1.89
N ALA A 184 5.51 4.81 1.86
CA ALA A 184 5.14 3.43 1.54
C ALA A 184 4.44 2.80 2.75
N GLN A 185 3.16 2.42 2.62
CA GLN A 185 2.44 1.63 3.61
C GLN A 185 2.20 0.22 3.05
N PHE A 186 2.39 -0.78 3.90
CA PHE A 186 2.20 -2.19 3.60
C PHE A 186 0.78 -2.57 4.01
N SER A 187 0.04 -3.22 3.10
CA SER A 187 -1.30 -3.76 3.38
C SER A 187 -1.25 -4.93 4.35
#